data_AF-A0A5S4YUB7-F1
#
_entry.id   AF-A0A5S4YUB7-F1
#
_cell.length_a   1.000
_cell.length_b   1.000
_cell.length_c   1.000
_cell.angle_alpha   90.00
_cell.angle_beta   90.00
_cell.angle_gamma   90.00
#
_symmetry.space_group_name_H-M   'P 1'
#
loop_
_entity.id
_entity.type
_entity.pdbx_description
1 polymer ?
#
loop_
_entity_poly.entity_id
_entity_poly.type
_entity_poly.pdbx_seq_one_letter_code
_entity_poly.pdbx_strand_id
1 'polypeptide(L)' 'MSERLETLKKARDRMIEDRDAHAKVLAAPFERDTAERARNKFVEFQTLIDALDRAISGESLVPVKN' A
#
# COMPACT_ATOMS: atom_id res chain seq x y z
N MET A 1 19.12 9.97 -3.91
CA MET A 1 17.96 9.27 -3.32
C MET A 1 17.90 9.66 -1.85
N SER A 2 16.82 10.30 -1.39
CA SER A 2 16.72 10.70 0.03
C SER A 2 16.42 9.47 0.91
N GLU A 3 16.91 9.44 2.15
CA GLU A 3 16.58 8.41 3.15
C GLU A 3 15.07 8.32 3.38
N ARG A 4 14.39 9.47 3.32
CA ARG A 4 12.93 9.58 3.36
C ARG A 4 12.27 8.84 2.20
N LEU A 5 12.74 9.04 0.96
CA LEU A 5 12.19 8.39 -0.22
C LEU A 5 12.37 6.86 -0.16
N GLU A 6 13.53 6.38 0.30
CA GLU A 6 13.76 4.95 0.52
C GLU A 6 12.82 4.37 1.60
N THR A 7 12.58 5.13 2.67
CA THR A 7 11.62 4.75 3.72
C THR A 7 10.20 4.65 3.18
N LEU A 8 9.76 5.62 2.37
CA LEU A 8 8.43 5.61 1.74
C LEU A 8 8.25 4.42 0.80
N LYS A 9 9.29 4.09 0.02
CA LYS A 9 9.28 2.91 -0.87
C LYS A 9 9.13 1.60 -0.11
N LYS A 10 9.92 1.41 0.95
CA LYS A 10 9.82 0.22 1.81
C LYS A 10 8.43 0.09 2.46
N ALA A 11 7.89 1.21 2.95
CA ALA A 11 6.53 1.22 3.51
C ALA A 11 5.49 0.80 2.47
N ARG A 12 5.58 1.34 1.24
CA ARG A 12 4.69 1.00 0.14
C ARG A 12 4.78 -0.48 -0.23
N ASP A 13 6.00 -1.02 -0.38
CA ASP A 13 6.20 -2.42 -0.72
C ASP A 13 5.60 -3.35 0.35
N ARG A 14 5.75 -2.98 1.63
CA ARG A 14 5.12 -3.73 2.73
C ARG A 14 3.59 -3.70 2.67
N MET A 15 3.00 -2.54 2.37
CA MET A 15 1.53 -2.44 2.24
C MET A 15 0.99 -3.23 1.05
N ILE A 16 1.76 -3.36 -0.03
CA ILE A 16 1.42 -4.22 -1.17
C ILE A 16 1.38 -5.70 -0.72
N GLU A 17 2.39 -6.17 0.02
CA GLU A 17 2.41 -7.53 0.55
C GLU A 17 1.18 -7.82 1.44
N ASP A 18 0.88 -6.91 2.38
CA ASP A 18 -0.25 -7.04 3.30
C ASP A 18 -1.60 -7.02 2.54
N ARG A 19 -1.74 -6.14 1.53
CA ARG A 19 -2.93 -6.11 0.65
C ARG A 19 -3.09 -7.41 -0.13
N ASP A 20 -2.01 -7.95 -0.69
CA ASP A 20 -2.04 -9.16 -1.51
C ASP A 20 -2.41 -10.41 -0.68
N ALA A 21 -2.09 -10.43 0.61
CA ALA A 21 -2.59 -11.44 1.54
C ALA A 21 -4.12 -11.43 1.63
N HIS A 22 -4.74 -10.24 1.70
CA HIS A 22 -6.20 -10.11 1.68
C HIS A 22 -6.81 -10.43 0.32
N ALA A 23 -6.13 -10.12 -0.78
CA ALA A 23 -6.56 -10.49 -2.13
C ALA A 23 -6.69 -12.03 -2.27
N LYS A 24 -5.74 -12.79 -1.72
CA LYS A 24 -5.79 -14.27 -1.70
C LYS A 24 -7.01 -14.80 -0.95
N VAL A 25 -7.36 -14.16 0.17
CA VAL A 25 -8.57 -14.51 0.94
C VAL A 25 -9.83 -14.25 0.12
N LEU A 26 -9.90 -13.12 -0.58
CA LEU A 26 -11.05 -12.77 -1.44
C LEU A 26 -11.18 -13.66 -2.68
N ALA A 27 -10.08 -14.27 -3.13
CA ALA A 27 -10.07 -15.23 -4.25
C ALA A 27 -10.45 -16.67 -3.82
N ALA A 28 -10.50 -16.96 -2.53
CA ALA A 28 -10.91 -18.26 -2.00
C ALA A 28 -12.45 -18.41 -2.02
N PRO A 29 -12.99 -19.63 -1.80
CA PRO A 29 -14.43 -19.82 -1.63
C PRO A 29 -15.01 -18.88 -0.58
N PHE A 30 -16.19 -18.33 -0.87
CA PHE A 30 -16.80 -17.28 -0.05
C PHE A 30 -17.16 -17.79 1.36
N GLU A 31 -16.52 -17.20 2.36
CA GLU A 31 -16.90 -17.27 3.77
C GLU A 31 -17.20 -15.85 4.21
N ARG A 32 -18.44 -15.59 4.61
CA ARG A 32 -18.98 -14.23 4.78
C ARG A 32 -18.11 -13.38 5.70
N ASP A 33 -17.84 -13.88 6.91
CA ASP A 33 -17.22 -13.08 7.95
C ASP A 33 -15.78 -12.74 7.58
N THR A 34 -15.06 -13.71 7.00
CA THR A 34 -13.68 -13.55 6.56
C THR A 34 -13.60 -12.70 5.29
N ALA A 35 -14.53 -12.84 4.35
CA ALA A 35 -14.57 -12.05 3.12
C ALA A 35 -14.89 -10.58 3.39
N GLU A 36 -15.87 -10.29 4.26
CA GLU A 36 -16.23 -8.91 4.61
C GLU A 36 -15.06 -8.19 5.32
N ARG A 37 -14.40 -8.86 6.27
CA ARG A 37 -13.19 -8.32 6.92
C ARG A 37 -12.05 -8.11 5.92
N ALA A 38 -11.78 -9.09 5.06
CA ALA A 38 -10.70 -9.01 4.07
C ALA A 38 -10.95 -7.89 3.06
N ARG A 39 -12.20 -7.66 2.65
CA ARG A 39 -12.58 -6.55 1.76
C ARG A 39 -12.29 -5.20 2.39
N ASN A 40 -12.69 -5.01 3.65
CA ASN A 40 -12.45 -3.74 4.35
C ASN A 40 -10.96 -3.45 4.47
N LYS A 41 -10.15 -4.45 4.85
CA LYS A 41 -8.70 -4.31 4.93
C LYS A 41 -8.04 -4.10 3.58
N PHE A 42 -8.49 -4.77 2.53
CA PHE A 42 -8.00 -4.57 1.17
C PHE A 42 -8.14 -3.10 0.72
N VAL A 43 -9.31 -2.49 0.95
CA VAL A 43 -9.58 -1.08 0.58
C VAL A 43 -8.75 -0.12 1.43
N GLU A 44 -8.61 -0.38 2.73
CA GLU A 44 -7.77 0.41 3.64
C GLU A 44 -6.31 0.42 3.17
N PHE A 45 -5.74 -0.76 2.88
CA PHE A 45 -4.37 -0.85 2.36
C PHE A 45 -4.21 -0.21 0.99
N GLN A 46 -5.18 -0.35 0.08
CA GLN A 46 -5.13 0.33 -1.21
C GLN A 46 -5.10 1.86 -1.03
N THR A 47 -5.90 2.40 -0.12
CA THR A 47 -5.92 3.84 0.19
C THR A 47 -4.56 4.31 0.72
N LEU A 48 -3.92 3.51 1.57
CA LEU A 48 -2.59 3.82 2.10
C LEU A 48 -1.50 3.74 1.03
N ILE A 49 -1.55 2.74 0.14
CA ILE A 49 -0.64 2.63 -1.01
C ILE A 49 -0.76 3.87 -1.89
N ASP A 50 -1.98 4.30 -2.24
CA ASP A 50 -2.21 5.49 -3.07
C ASP A 50 -1.64 6.76 -2.41
N ALA A 51 -1.74 6.89 -1.08
CA ALA A 51 -1.15 8.00 -0.33
C ALA A 51 0.39 7.98 -0.38
N LEU A 52 1.00 6.79 -0.25
CA LEU A 52 2.45 6.61 -0.35
C LEU A 52 2.96 6.89 -1.76
N ASP A 53 2.27 6.43 -2.80
CA ASP A 53 2.60 6.70 -4.20
C ASP A 53 2.58 8.22 -4.51
N ARG A 54 1.59 8.94 -3.97
CA ARG A 54 1.52 10.41 -4.08
C ARG A 54 2.70 11.08 -3.36
N ALA A 55 3.05 10.62 -2.16
CA ALA A 55 4.19 11.16 -1.41
C ALA A 55 5.53 10.91 -2.11
N ILE A 56 5.73 9.70 -2.65
CA ILE A 56 6.91 9.32 -3.44
C ILE A 56 7.03 10.18 -4.70
N SER A 57 5.91 10.40 -5.39
CA SER A 57 5.86 11.25 -6.58
C SER A 57 6.20 12.71 -6.24
N GLY A 58 5.72 13.21 -5.10
CA GLY A 58 6.08 14.53 -4.59
C GLY A 58 7.58 14.68 -4.31
N GLU A 59 8.20 13.72 -3.64
CA GLU A 59 9.65 13.69 -3.39
C GLU A 59 10.48 13.64 -4.67
N SER A 60 10.00 12.93 -5.69
CA SER A 60 10.71 12.77 -6.97
C SER A 60 10.68 14.05 -7.83
N LEU A 61 9.70 14.93 -7.61
CA LEU A 61 9.53 16.18 -8.35
C LEU A 61 10.21 17.39 -7.68
N VAL A 62 10.55 17.31 -6.40
CA VAL A 62 11.29 18.38 -5.72
C VAL A 62 12.77 18.27 -6.12
N PRO A 63 13.34 19.25 -6.84
CA PRO A 63 14.76 19.25 -7.10
C PRO A 63 15.48 19.35 -5.74
N VAL A 64 16.41 18.43 -5.50
CA VAL A 64 17.37 18.57 -4.40
C VAL A 64 18.13 19.87 -4.67
N LYS A 65 17.70 20.97 -4.03
CA LYS A 65 18.48 22.20 -3.99
C LYS A 65 19.71 21.92 -3.13
N ASN A 66 20.82 21.61 -3.79
CA ASN A 66 22.15 21.83 -3.25
C ASN A 66 22.53 23.29 -3.46
#